data_AF-A0A4R1CFJ7-F1
#
_entry.id   AF-A0A4R1CFJ7-F1
#
_cell.length_a   1.000
_cell.length_b   1.000
_cell.length_c   1.000
_cell.angle_alpha   90.00
_cell.angle_beta   90.00
_cell.angle_gamma   90.00
#
_symmetry.space_group_name_H-M   'P 1'
#
loop_
_entity.id
_entity.type
_entity.pdbx_description
1 polymer ?
#
loop_
_entity_poly.entity_id
_entity_poly.type
_entity_poly.pdbx_seq_one_letter_code
_entity_poly.pdbx_strand_id
1 'polypeptide(L)'
;MAENLQDEPTIGKLVVDAQRDISKLISAEIQLAKAELAVSVKAGGFGVVFFAVAAFMGLMALIIFSVTAAYLINWDGNGLSLKWSFLIVTGFYLLVAGILAFLGIRSVKKVSGPKRAIAQAKQNKKAFKKA
;
A
#
# COMPACT_ATOMS: atom_id res chain seq x y z
N MET A 1 37.96 -13.53 -61.05
CA MET A 1 36.60 -14.08 -61.15
C MET A 1 36.35 -14.85 -59.86
N ALA A 2 35.78 -14.18 -58.85
CA ALA A 2 35.34 -14.82 -57.63
C ALA A 2 34.11 -14.03 -57.17
N GLU A 3 32.96 -14.53 -57.60
CA GLU A 3 31.64 -14.02 -57.25
C GLU A 3 31.37 -14.40 -55.80
N ASN A 4 31.29 -13.39 -54.93
CA ASN A 4 30.94 -13.58 -53.52
C ASN A 4 29.43 -13.81 -53.48
N LEU A 5 29.03 -15.08 -53.63
CA LEU A 5 27.66 -15.54 -53.50
C LEU A 5 27.14 -15.13 -52.13
N GLN A 6 26.32 -14.09 -52.13
CA GLN A 6 25.61 -13.61 -50.96
C GLN A 6 24.80 -14.78 -50.42
N ASP A 7 25.13 -15.22 -49.21
CA ASP A 7 24.32 -16.13 -48.40
C ASP A 7 22.89 -15.58 -48.33
N GLU A 8 21.99 -16.07 -49.18
CA GLU A 8 20.57 -15.80 -49.06
C GLU A 8 20.14 -16.27 -47.65
N PRO A 9 19.41 -15.44 -46.88
CA PRO A 9 18.95 -15.85 -45.57
C PRO A 9 18.10 -17.12 -45.70
N THR A 10 18.64 -18.25 -45.27
CA THR A 10 17.87 -19.49 -45.19
C THR A 10 16.68 -19.28 -44.27
N ILE A 11 15.53 -19.89 -44.59
CA ILE A 11 14.29 -19.79 -43.78
C ILE A 11 14.56 -20.08 -42.29
N GLY A 12 15.49 -21.00 -41.99
CA GLY A 12 15.93 -21.29 -40.63
C GLY A 12 16.61 -20.11 -39.92
N LYS A 13 17.41 -19.31 -40.64
CA LYS A 13 18.07 -18.10 -40.11
C LYS A 13 17.04 -17.01 -39.78
N LEU A 14 16.02 -16.83 -40.64
CA LEU A 14 14.93 -15.88 -40.43
C LEU A 14 14.06 -16.22 -39.20
N VAL A 15 13.77 -17.51 -38.97
CA VAL A 15 13.02 -17.95 -37.78
C VAL A 15 13.82 -17.73 -36.50
N VAL A 16 15.12 -18.02 -36.53
CA VAL A 16 16.02 -17.79 -35.38
C VAL A 16 16.15 -16.29 -35.08
N ASP A 17 16.29 -15.45 -36.11
CA ASP A 17 16.34 -14.00 -35.95
C ASP A 17 15.02 -13.43 -35.39
N ALA A 18 13.86 -13.92 -35.87
CA ALA A 18 12.55 -13.52 -35.35
C ALA A 18 12.34 -13.93 -33.88
N GLN A 19 12.74 -15.14 -33.48
CA GLN A 19 12.69 -15.57 -32.08
C GLN A 19 13.61 -14.73 -31.18
N ARG A 20 14.79 -14.37 -31.69
CA ARG A 20 15.74 -13.50 -30.98
C ARG A 20 15.16 -12.10 -30.80
N ASP A 21 14.47 -11.54 -31.79
CA ASP A 21 13.88 -10.22 -31.69
C ASP A 21 12.66 -10.19 -30.76
N ILE A 22 11.83 -11.24 -30.75
CA ILE A 22 10.76 -11.43 -29.74
C ILE A 22 11.36 -11.50 -28.33
N SER A 23 12.47 -12.23 -28.16
CA SER A 23 13.16 -12.34 -26.87
C SER A 23 13.72 -11.00 -26.39
N LYS A 24 14.22 -10.16 -27.32
CA LYS A 24 14.66 -8.79 -27.01
C LYS A 24 13.49 -7.90 -26.59
N LEU A 25 12.35 -7.96 -27.28
CA LEU A 25 11.15 -7.19 -26.93
C LEU A 25 10.65 -7.55 -25.53
N ILE A 26 10.53 -8.84 -25.22
CA ILE A 26 10.12 -9.30 -23.88
C ILE A 26 11.10 -8.81 -22.81
N SER A 27 12.40 -8.89 -23.09
CA SER A 27 13.43 -8.41 -22.16
C SER A 27 13.37 -6.90 -21.96
N ALA A 28 13.07 -6.13 -23.01
CA ALA A 28 12.90 -4.68 -22.95
C ALA A 28 11.65 -4.30 -22.13
N GLU A 29 10.53 -4.99 -22.32
CA GLU A 29 9.30 -4.77 -21.56
C GLU A 29 9.50 -5.06 -20.07
N ILE A 30 10.23 -6.13 -19.74
CA ILE A 30 10.61 -6.45 -18.36
C ILE A 30 11.50 -5.36 -17.76
N GLN A 31 12.48 -4.85 -18.52
CA GLN A 31 13.35 -3.77 -18.04
C GLN A 31 12.57 -2.47 -17.82
N LEU A 32 11.65 -2.14 -18.72
CA LEU A 32 10.78 -0.98 -18.59
C LEU A 32 9.87 -1.12 -17.36
N ALA A 33 9.17 -2.25 -17.22
CA ALA A 33 8.34 -2.53 -16.05
C ALA A 33 9.17 -2.47 -14.75
N LYS A 34 10.41 -3.00 -14.75
CA LYS A 34 11.32 -2.86 -13.60
C LYS A 34 11.68 -1.41 -13.32
N ALA A 35 11.90 -0.58 -14.34
CA ALA A 35 12.19 0.84 -14.17
C ALA A 35 10.98 1.60 -13.60
N GLU A 36 9.77 1.38 -14.13
CA GLU A 36 8.54 1.99 -13.62
C GLU A 36 8.24 1.55 -12.18
N LEU A 37 8.43 0.26 -11.87
CA LEU A 37 8.31 -0.26 -10.52
C LEU A 37 9.36 0.35 -9.59
N ALA A 38 10.61 0.51 -10.03
CA ALA A 38 11.66 1.13 -9.23
C ALA A 38 11.35 2.60 -8.92
N VAL A 39 10.83 3.36 -9.89
CA VAL A 39 10.37 4.74 -9.67
C VAL A 39 9.19 4.77 -8.69
N SER A 40 8.22 3.87 -8.86
CA SER A 40 7.04 3.74 -7.99
C SER A 40 7.41 3.36 -6.56
N VAL A 41 8.35 2.43 -6.38
CA VAL A 41 8.86 2.00 -5.07
C VAL A 41 9.67 3.12 -4.42
N LYS A 42 10.47 3.87 -5.17
CA LYS A 42 11.22 5.00 -4.63
C LYS A 42 10.29 6.12 -4.17
N ALA A 43 9.33 6.51 -5.01
CA ALA A 43 8.34 7.53 -4.67
C ALA A 43 7.44 7.09 -3.51
N GLY A 44 6.92 5.86 -3.56
CA GLY A 44 6.12 5.28 -2.47
C GLY A 44 6.91 5.06 -1.18
N GLY A 45 8.19 4.69 -1.28
CA GLY A 45 9.10 4.44 -0.16
C GLY A 45 9.38 5.70 0.65
N PHE A 46 9.65 6.83 -0.01
CA PHE A 46 9.76 8.12 0.68
C PHE A 46 8.46 8.50 1.40
N GLY A 47 7.31 8.29 0.75
CA GLY A 47 6.01 8.51 1.36
C GLY A 47 5.82 7.70 2.65
N VAL A 48 6.12 6.40 2.62
CA VAL A 48 6.01 5.51 3.80
C VAL A 48 6.90 5.98 4.95
N VAL A 49 8.14 6.41 4.67
CA VAL A 49 9.05 6.93 5.71
C VAL A 49 8.51 8.21 6.32
N PHE A 50 8.07 9.17 5.50
CA PHE A 50 7.49 10.42 6.02
C PHE A 50 6.22 10.16 6.85
N PHE A 51 5.34 9.27 6.40
CA PHE A 51 4.15 8.88 7.17
C PHE A 51 4.52 8.17 8.47
N ALA A 52 5.54 7.31 8.49
CA ALA A 52 6.01 6.66 9.70
C ALA A 52 6.55 7.67 10.72
N VAL A 53 7.38 8.62 10.27
CA VAL A 53 7.90 9.71 11.12
C VAL A 53 6.76 10.61 11.61
N ALA A 54 5.83 10.98 10.73
CA ALA A 54 4.68 11.79 11.11
C ALA A 54 3.77 11.08 12.12
N ALA A 55 3.53 9.77 11.96
CA ALA A 55 2.78 8.98 12.92
C ALA A 55 3.48 8.89 14.28
N PHE A 56 4.80 8.68 14.29
CA PHE A 56 5.61 8.67 15.52
C PHE A 56 5.59 10.04 16.21
N MET A 57 5.80 11.12 15.47
CA MET A 57 5.74 12.49 16.01
C MET A 57 4.35 12.84 16.52
N GLY A 58 3.30 12.44 15.81
CA GLY A 58 1.91 12.59 16.25
C GLY A 58 1.64 11.83 17.55
N LEU A 59 2.18 10.62 17.71
CA LEU A 59 2.08 9.85 18.96
C LEU A 59 2.81 10.56 20.11
N MET A 60 4.04 11.03 19.89
CA MET A 60 4.78 11.79 20.90
C MET A 60 4.06 13.07 21.30
N ALA A 61 3.56 13.83 20.32
CA ALA A 61 2.78 15.03 20.56
C ALA A 61 1.51 14.74 21.36
N LEU A 62 0.81 13.63 21.08
CA LEU A 62 -0.38 13.21 21.82
C LEU A 62 -0.05 12.90 23.29
N ILE A 63 1.07 12.23 23.57
CA ILE A 63 1.51 11.94 24.95
C ILE A 63 1.80 13.25 25.71
N ILE A 64 2.59 14.16 25.12
CA ILE A 64 2.91 15.45 25.77
C ILE A 64 1.62 16.27 25.93
N PHE A 65 0.77 16.33 24.90
CA PHE A 65 -0.52 17.00 24.96
C PHE A 65 -1.42 16.46 26.05
N SER A 66 -1.40 15.14 26.33
CA SER A 66 -2.17 14.54 27.42
C SER A 66 -1.79 15.14 28.78
N VAL A 67 -0.47 15.27 29.02
CA VAL A 67 0.06 15.86 30.25
C VAL A 67 -0.27 17.36 30.30
N THR A 68 0.00 18.09 29.21
CA THR A 68 -0.31 19.52 29.10
C THR A 68 -1.79 19.80 29.36
N ALA A 69 -2.71 19.02 28.77
CA ALA A 69 -4.14 19.18 28.97
C ALA A 69 -4.54 18.93 30.44
N ALA A 70 -3.98 17.93 31.10
CA ALA A 70 -4.26 17.65 32.50
C ALA A 70 -3.78 18.79 33.41
N TYR A 71 -2.58 19.34 33.17
CA TYR A 71 -2.08 20.51 33.90
C TYR A 71 -2.90 21.77 33.63
N LEU A 72 -3.34 21.97 32.39
CA LEU A 72 -4.19 23.10 32.02
C LEU A 72 -5.54 23.07 32.75
N ILE A 73 -6.15 21.89 32.88
CA ILE A 73 -7.39 21.70 33.66
C ILE A 73 -7.13 21.89 35.16
N ASN A 74 -5.96 21.48 35.64
CA ASN A 74 -5.56 21.68 37.03
C ASN A 74 -5.32 23.17 37.38
N TRP A 75 -4.94 23.99 36.40
CA TRP A 75 -4.75 25.45 36.52
C TRP A 75 -3.95 25.85 37.76
N ASP A 76 -2.73 25.31 37.87
CA ASP A 76 -1.79 25.53 38.98
C ASP A 76 -2.41 25.33 40.38
N GLY A 77 -3.33 24.38 40.49
CA GLY A 77 -4.00 24.02 41.74
C GLY A 77 -5.24 24.82 42.08
N ASN A 78 -5.57 25.88 41.33
CA ASN A 78 -6.83 26.62 41.49
C ASN A 78 -8.00 25.96 40.72
N GLY A 79 -7.70 25.05 39.80
CA GLY A 79 -8.68 24.28 39.05
C GLY A 79 -9.02 22.94 39.70
N LEU A 80 -9.24 21.92 38.87
CA LEU A 80 -9.58 20.58 39.36
C LEU A 80 -8.34 19.86 39.89
N SER A 81 -8.49 18.98 40.89
CA SER A 81 -7.32 18.22 41.38
C SER A 81 -6.68 17.38 40.26
N LEU A 82 -5.35 17.27 40.28
CA LEU A 82 -4.58 16.69 39.17
C LEU A 82 -5.06 15.28 38.79
N LYS A 83 -5.46 14.46 39.77
CA LYS A 83 -6.00 13.11 39.55
C LYS A 83 -7.27 13.12 38.70
N TRP A 84 -8.19 14.05 38.97
CA TRP A 84 -9.44 14.18 38.22
C TRP A 84 -9.20 14.80 36.83
N SER A 85 -8.24 15.71 36.70
CA SER A 85 -7.83 16.25 35.40
C SER A 85 -7.33 15.15 34.46
N PHE A 86 -6.43 14.28 34.94
CA PHE A 86 -5.98 13.12 34.17
C PHE A 86 -7.13 12.17 33.82
N LEU A 87 -8.05 11.91 34.78
CA LEU A 87 -9.20 11.05 34.52
C LEU A 87 -10.10 11.60 33.42
N ILE A 88 -10.33 12.92 33.38
CA ILE A 88 -11.11 13.57 32.32
C ILE A 88 -10.43 13.41 30.97
N VAL A 89 -9.12 13.66 30.89
CA VAL A 89 -8.34 13.51 29.64
C VAL A 89 -8.36 12.05 29.16
N THR A 90 -8.20 11.08 30.08
CA THR A 90 -8.33 9.65 29.76
C THR A 90 -9.74 9.31 29.27
N GLY A 91 -10.78 9.79 29.97
CA GLY A 91 -12.18 9.58 29.58
C GLY A 91 -12.48 10.14 28.20
N PHE A 92 -11.94 11.32 27.87
CA PHE A 92 -12.03 11.92 26.54
C PHE A 92 -11.42 11.01 25.46
N TYR A 93 -10.21 10.49 25.67
CA TYR A 93 -9.60 9.57 24.69
C TYR A 93 -10.37 8.26 24.55
N LEU A 94 -10.88 7.68 25.64
CA LEU A 94 -11.71 6.48 25.59
C LEU A 94 -13.01 6.73 24.81
N LEU A 95 -13.63 7.89 24.99
CA LEU A 95 -14.82 8.28 24.24
C LEU A 95 -14.52 8.42 22.74
N VAL A 96 -13.46 9.14 22.37
CA VAL A 96 -13.02 9.28 20.97
C VAL A 96 -12.68 7.92 20.35
N ALA A 97 -11.91 7.09 21.06
CA ALA A 97 -11.56 5.74 20.61
C ALA A 97 -12.80 4.86 20.42
N GLY A 98 -13.76 4.92 21.34
CA GLY A 98 -15.03 4.21 21.24
C GLY A 98 -15.83 4.62 20.00
N ILE A 99 -15.93 5.92 19.72
CA ILE A 99 -16.61 6.44 18.52
C ILE A 99 -15.89 5.97 17.25
N LEU A 100 -14.57 6.11 17.17
CA LEU A 100 -13.79 5.69 16.00
C LEU A 100 -13.89 4.17 15.77
N ALA A 101 -13.80 3.37 16.82
CA ALA A 101 -13.98 1.91 16.74
C ALA A 101 -15.39 1.56 16.24
N PHE A 102 -16.43 2.21 16.77
CA PHE A 102 -17.80 2.01 16.33
C PHE A 102 -18.00 2.36 14.84
N LEU A 103 -17.49 3.52 14.41
CA LEU A 103 -17.54 3.95 13.00
C LEU A 103 -16.73 3.00 12.11
N GLY A 104 -15.56 2.55 12.56
CA GLY A 104 -14.73 1.58 11.84
C GLY A 104 -15.45 0.25 11.63
N ILE A 105 -16.03 -0.32 12.69
CA ILE A 105 -16.83 -1.55 12.62
C ILE A 105 -18.01 -1.37 11.66
N ARG A 106 -18.70 -0.23 11.72
CA ARG A 106 -19.82 0.06 10.82
C ARG A 106 -19.38 0.17 9.37
N SER A 107 -18.24 0.80 9.10
CA SER A 107 -17.68 0.94 7.76
C SER A 107 -17.25 -0.40 7.18
N VAL A 108 -16.55 -1.23 7.96
CA VAL A 108 -16.15 -2.59 7.54
C VAL A 108 -17.38 -3.45 7.25
N LYS A 109 -18.42 -3.39 8.09
CA LYS A 109 -19.68 -4.12 7.88
C LYS A 109 -20.45 -3.70 6.63
N LYS A 110 -20.30 -2.44 6.18
CA LYS A 110 -20.94 -1.93 4.95
C LYS A 110 -20.25 -2.44 3.68
N VAL A 111 -18.95 -2.74 3.73
CA VAL A 111 -18.21 -3.24 2.58
C VAL A 111 -18.53 -4.73 2.41
N SER A 112 -19.47 -5.06 1.52
CA SER A 112 -19.62 -6.43 1.07
C SER A 112 -18.39 -6.81 0.25
N GLY A 113 -17.69 -7.89 0.62
CA GLY A 113 -16.48 -8.37 -0.07
C GLY A 113 -16.71 -8.56 -1.58
N PRO A 114 -15.65 -8.73 -2.40
CA PRO A 114 -15.73 -8.62 -3.86
C PRO A 114 -16.51 -9.80 -4.48
N LYS A 115 -17.85 -9.69 -4.45
CA LYS A 115 -18.80 -10.74 -4.85
C LYS A 115 -18.56 -11.20 -6.29
N ARG A 116 -18.27 -10.26 -7.19
CA ARG A 116 -18.00 -10.54 -8.60
C ARG A 116 -16.70 -11.31 -8.81
N ALA A 117 -15.61 -10.92 -8.13
CA ALA A 117 -14.33 -11.63 -8.21
C ALA A 117 -14.45 -13.06 -7.65
N ILE A 118 -15.16 -13.22 -6.52
CA ILE A 118 -15.43 -14.54 -5.93
C ILE A 118 -16.30 -15.39 -6.86
N ALA A 119 -17.31 -14.80 -7.51
CA ALA A 119 -18.17 -15.49 -8.47
C ALA A 119 -17.39 -15.95 -9.71
N GLN A 120 -16.54 -15.08 -10.28
CA GLN A 120 -15.67 -15.41 -11.41
C GLN A 120 -14.66 -16.51 -11.05
N ALA A 121 -14.00 -16.41 -9.89
CA ALA A 121 -13.10 -17.46 -9.41
C ALA A 121 -13.82 -18.82 -9.26
N LYS A 122 -15.06 -18.82 -8.75
CA LYS A 122 -15.90 -20.03 -8.67
C LYS A 122 -16.30 -20.56 -10.04
N GLN A 123 -16.61 -19.71 -11.01
CA GLN A 123 -16.92 -20.11 -12.39
C GLN A 123 -15.71 -20.72 -13.08
N ASN A 124 -14.54 -20.08 -12.98
CA ASN A 124 -13.29 -20.59 -13.55
C ASN A 124 -12.95 -21.97 -12.96
N LYS A 125 -13.04 -22.13 -11.63
CA LYS A 125 -12.82 -23.44 -10.99
C LYS A 125 -13.79 -24.52 -11.49
N LYS A 126 -15.04 -24.17 -11.80
CA LYS A 126 -16.01 -25.10 -12.38
C LYS A 126 -15.70 -25.45 -13.84
N ALA A 127 -15.17 -24.52 -14.62
CA ALA A 127 -14.74 -24.76 -16.00
C ALA A 127 -13.55 -25.75 -16.05
N PHE A 128 -12.55 -25.56 -15.18
CA PHE A 128 -11.40 -26.46 -15.09
C PHE A 128 -11.71 -27.85 -14.51
N LYS A 129 -12.82 -28.03 -13.77
CA LYS A 129 -13.24 -29.34 -13.24
C LYS A 129 -14.07 -30.15 -14.25
N LYS A 130 -14.55 -29.52 -15.32
CA LYS A 130 -15.35 -30.15 -16.38
C LYS A 130 -14.55 -30.49 -17.64
N ALA A 131 -13.30 -30.03 -17.73
CA ALA A 131 -12.30 -30.48 -18.70
C ALA A 131 -11.49 -31.62 -18.09
#